data_AF-A0A0Q8RLC0-F1
#
_entry.id   AF-A0A0Q8RLC0-F1
#
_cell.length_a   1.000
_cell.length_b   1.000
_cell.length_c   1.000
_cell.angle_alpha   90.00
_cell.angle_beta   90.00
_cell.angle_gamma   90.00
#
_symmetry.space_group_name_H-M   'P 1'
#
loop_
_entity.id
_entity.type
_entity.pdbx_description
1 polymer ?
#
loop_
_entity_poly.entity_id
_entity_poly.type
_entity_poly.pdbx_seq_one_letter_code
_entity_poly.pdbx_strand_id
1 'polypeptide(L)'
;MSQGLHEWQTSSGKLILVVGSYQDVTSFHRSYSFYFKTNGDQDWNQVPLMPKNSGMEFTWESASGGDVLLADGIVVSRQEGTYFVVASRNSDKGYSAAGAANATWYQFVETDGSDPGQPAYSLQPVFTRPYGKVKNGVEEILAKEALLKPAR
;
A
#
# COMPACT_ATOMS: atom_id res chain seq x y z
N MET A 1 5.20 -2.58 8.27
CA MET A 1 6.47 -1.99 7.80
C MET A 1 7.09 -1.16 8.91
N SER A 2 8.41 -1.08 9.03
CA SER A 2 9.05 -0.16 9.98
C SER A 2 8.98 1.29 9.47
N GLN A 3 8.98 2.25 10.39
CA GLN A 3 9.08 3.68 10.06
C GLN A 3 10.41 3.99 9.34
N GLY A 4 10.41 5.06 8.55
CA GLY A 4 11.60 5.56 7.85
C GLY A 4 11.56 5.31 6.34
N LEU A 5 12.76 5.33 5.74
CA LEU A 5 12.95 5.27 4.31
C LEU A 5 13.28 3.84 3.87
N HIS A 6 12.60 3.40 2.82
CA HIS A 6 12.77 2.07 2.20
C HIS A 6 12.95 2.23 0.70
N GLU A 7 13.81 1.39 0.10
CA GLU A 7 14.13 1.48 -1.33
C GLU A 7 14.10 0.11 -2.00
N TRP A 8 13.59 0.06 -3.22
CA TRP A 8 13.61 -1.11 -4.09
C TRP A 8 14.10 -0.72 -5.47
N GLN A 9 15.09 -1.45 -5.98
CA GLN A 9 15.62 -1.24 -7.33
C GLN A 9 14.64 -1.75 -8.38
N THR A 10 14.50 -0.99 -9.47
CA THR A 10 13.80 -1.38 -10.69
C THR A 10 14.80 -1.38 -11.86
N SER A 11 14.37 -1.77 -13.05
CA SER A 11 15.22 -1.72 -14.25
C SER A 11 15.58 -0.28 -14.67
N SER A 12 14.73 0.68 -14.35
CA SER A 12 14.79 2.08 -14.82
C SER A 12 15.15 3.07 -13.70
N GLY A 13 15.18 2.65 -12.45
CA GLY A 13 15.43 3.52 -11.31
C GLY A 13 15.26 2.82 -9.96
N LYS A 14 14.82 3.58 -8.96
CA LYS A 14 14.45 3.05 -7.64
C LYS A 14 13.11 3.59 -7.16
N LEU A 15 12.26 2.68 -6.68
CA LEU A 15 11.07 3.03 -5.93
C LEU A 15 11.46 3.26 -4.47
N ILE A 16 11.00 4.37 -3.90
CA ILE A 16 11.28 4.82 -2.55
C ILE A 16 9.94 4.92 -1.81
N LEU A 17 9.88 4.39 -0.59
CA LEU A 17 8.77 4.58 0.33
C LEU A 17 9.28 5.31 1.57
N VAL A 18 8.58 6.38 1.93
CA VAL A 18 8.72 7.02 3.24
C VAL A 18 7.52 6.60 4.09
N VAL A 19 7.80 5.86 5.17
CA VAL A 19 6.82 5.47 6.17
C VAL A 19 6.92 6.43 7.36
N GLY A 20 5.89 7.26 7.53
CA GLY A 20 5.70 8.06 8.73
C GLY A 20 4.81 7.34 9.73
N SER A 21 4.81 7.81 10.97
CA SER A 21 3.82 7.41 11.96
C SER A 21 3.39 8.60 12.78
N TYR A 22 2.10 8.71 13.00
CA TYR A 22 1.46 9.65 13.90
C TYR A 22 0.87 8.85 15.06
N GLN A 23 1.05 9.37 16.26
CA GLN A 23 0.44 8.82 17.46
C GLN A 23 -0.06 9.95 18.35
N ASP A 24 -1.30 9.82 18.81
CA ASP A 24 -1.81 10.58 19.96
C ASP A 24 -2.31 9.62 21.06
N VAL A 25 -2.91 10.19 22.10
CA VAL A 25 -3.43 9.44 23.25
C VAL A 25 -4.53 8.43 22.92
N THR A 26 -5.13 8.52 21.73
CA THR A 26 -6.30 7.72 21.33
C THR A 26 -6.11 6.97 20.02
N SER A 27 -5.15 7.38 19.19
CA SER A 27 -5.03 6.93 17.81
C SER A 27 -3.57 6.78 17.40
N PHE A 28 -3.30 5.76 16.58
CA PHE A 28 -2.04 5.59 15.88
C PHE A 28 -2.32 5.32 14.41
N HIS A 29 -1.63 6.01 13.51
CA HIS A 29 -1.62 5.67 12.09
C HIS A 29 -0.23 5.81 11.49
N ARG A 30 -0.01 5.08 10.40
CA ARG A 30 1.16 5.17 9.53
C ARG A 30 0.77 5.79 8.21
N SER A 31 1.62 6.71 7.75
CA SER A 31 1.54 7.31 6.44
C SER A 31 2.52 6.63 5.49
N TYR A 32 2.09 6.43 4.25
CA TYR A 32 2.87 5.77 3.20
C TYR A 32 2.93 6.69 1.99
N SER A 33 4.09 7.32 1.77
CA SER A 33 4.33 8.19 0.61
C SER A 33 5.39 7.58 -0.29
N PHE A 34 5.03 7.34 -1.55
CA PHE A 34 5.92 6.73 -2.53
C PHE A 34 6.53 7.77 -3.47
N TYR A 35 7.79 7.55 -3.83
CA TYR A 35 8.54 8.34 -4.77
C TYR A 35 9.32 7.43 -5.71
N PHE A 36 9.61 7.89 -6.92
CA PHE A 36 10.43 7.20 -7.88
C PHE A 36 11.58 8.10 -8.31
N LYS A 37 12.79 7.53 -8.32
CA LYS A 37 13.99 8.19 -8.80
C LYS A 37 14.53 7.41 -9.99
N THR A 38 14.46 8.01 -11.18
CA THR A 38 14.99 7.43 -12.42
C THR A 38 16.51 7.34 -12.38
N ASN A 39 17.08 6.35 -13.05
CA ASN A 39 18.53 6.20 -13.17
C ASN A 39 19.18 7.42 -13.83
N GLY A 40 20.22 7.97 -13.18
CA GLY A 40 20.93 9.15 -13.66
C GLY A 40 20.25 10.49 -13.33
N ASP A 41 19.00 10.47 -12.85
CA ASP A 41 18.27 11.63 -12.37
C ASP A 41 18.53 11.88 -10.87
N GLN A 42 18.33 13.10 -10.39
CA GLN A 42 18.30 13.44 -8.97
C GLN A 42 16.89 13.70 -8.44
N ASP A 43 15.91 13.88 -9.33
CA ASP A 43 14.56 14.24 -8.95
C ASP A 43 13.79 13.06 -8.32
N TRP A 44 12.91 13.41 -7.38
CA TRP A 44 12.02 12.47 -6.70
C TRP A 44 10.62 12.72 -7.22
N ASN A 45 10.17 11.83 -8.11
CA ASN A 45 8.84 11.91 -8.69
C ASN A 45 7.85 11.23 -7.76
N GLN A 46 6.82 11.94 -7.29
CA GLN A 46 5.83 11.33 -6.42
C GLN A 46 5.05 10.25 -7.17
N VAL A 47 4.86 9.09 -6.55
CA VAL A 47 4.16 7.94 -7.11
C VAL A 47 2.82 7.81 -6.40
N PRO A 48 1.73 8.31 -6.98
CA PRO A 48 0.42 8.17 -6.38
C PRO A 48 -0.10 6.73 -6.41
N LEU A 49 -0.90 6.40 -5.41
CA LEU A 49 -1.80 5.26 -5.43
C LEU A 49 -3.04 5.62 -6.27
N MET A 50 -3.50 4.68 -7.10
CA MET A 50 -4.65 4.86 -8.00
C MET A 50 -5.79 3.89 -7.65
N PRO A 51 -6.51 4.04 -6.53
CA PRO A 51 -7.55 3.08 -6.16
C PRO A 51 -8.71 3.08 -7.17
N LYS A 52 -9.35 1.92 -7.36
CA LYS A 52 -10.38 1.75 -8.41
C LYS A 52 -11.57 2.70 -8.30
N ASN A 53 -11.92 3.12 -7.08
CA ASN A 53 -13.15 3.85 -6.78
C ASN A 53 -12.90 5.22 -6.11
N SER A 54 -11.65 5.69 -6.06
CA SER A 54 -11.31 7.00 -5.50
C SER A 54 -10.38 7.75 -6.45
N GLY A 55 -10.15 9.03 -6.14
CA GLY A 55 -9.15 9.82 -6.84
C GLY A 55 -7.73 9.37 -6.54
N MET A 56 -6.78 10.04 -7.17
CA MET A 56 -5.36 9.87 -6.94
C MET A 56 -5.00 10.16 -5.47
N GLU A 57 -4.28 9.23 -4.83
CA GLU A 57 -3.85 9.35 -3.43
C GLU A 57 -2.32 9.44 -3.36
N PHE A 58 -1.80 10.60 -2.97
CA PHE A 58 -0.36 10.88 -2.90
C PHE A 58 0.31 10.35 -1.62
N THR A 59 -0.49 10.13 -0.58
CA THR A 59 -0.12 9.48 0.67
C THR A 59 -1.27 8.59 1.07
N TRP A 60 -0.97 7.33 1.38
CA TRP A 60 -1.95 6.39 1.92
C TRP A 60 -1.78 6.27 3.43
N GLU A 61 -2.89 6.29 4.17
CA GLU A 61 -2.89 6.23 5.63
C GLU A 61 -3.45 4.90 6.12
N SER A 62 -2.75 4.27 7.07
CA SER A 62 -3.28 3.13 7.81
C SER A 62 -4.47 3.56 8.66
N ALA A 63 -5.37 2.64 8.99
CA ALA A 63 -6.47 2.89 9.90
C ALA A 63 -6.35 2.01 11.16
N SER A 64 -6.64 2.57 12.32
CA SER A 64 -6.74 1.83 13.58
C SER A 64 -8.02 2.22 14.34
N GLY A 65 -8.41 1.38 15.30
CA GLY A 65 -9.50 1.65 16.23
C GLY A 65 -9.19 1.01 17.58
N GLY A 66 -8.91 1.82 18.59
CA GLY A 66 -8.26 1.36 19.82
C GLY A 66 -6.90 0.73 19.49
N ASP A 67 -6.63 -0.45 20.05
CA ASP A 67 -5.38 -1.19 19.81
C ASP A 67 -5.40 -2.07 18.56
N VAL A 68 -6.45 -1.96 17.72
CA VAL A 68 -6.66 -2.84 16.57
C VAL A 68 -6.36 -2.11 15.27
N LEU A 69 -5.46 -2.67 14.46
CA LEU A 69 -5.14 -2.18 13.13
C LEU A 69 -6.20 -2.64 12.11
N LEU A 70 -7.00 -1.70 11.63
CA LEU A 70 -8.11 -1.93 10.72
C LEU A 70 -7.68 -1.90 9.26
N ALA A 71 -6.65 -1.13 8.91
CA ALA A 71 -6.05 -1.15 7.59
C ALA A 71 -4.55 -0.86 7.68
N ASP A 72 -3.74 -1.57 6.90
CA ASP A 72 -2.30 -1.36 6.86
C ASP A 72 -1.67 -1.89 5.55
N GLY A 73 -0.44 -1.46 5.30
CA GLY A 73 0.29 -1.73 4.07
C GLY A 73 1.64 -2.42 4.26
N ILE A 74 2.02 -3.24 3.28
CA ILE A 74 3.38 -3.77 3.11
C ILE A 74 3.82 -3.60 1.66
N VAL A 75 5.14 -3.56 1.43
CA VAL A 75 5.70 -3.63 0.09
C VAL A 75 6.29 -5.01 -0.14
N VAL A 76 6.00 -5.57 -1.30
CA VAL A 76 6.37 -6.91 -1.71
C VAL A 76 7.03 -6.82 -3.08
N SER A 77 8.33 -7.10 -3.15
CA SER A 77 9.03 -7.22 -4.44
C SER A 77 9.06 -8.67 -4.91
N ARG A 78 8.82 -8.86 -6.20
CA ARG A 78 8.83 -10.14 -6.92
C ARG A 78 9.55 -9.97 -8.25
N GLN A 79 9.74 -11.07 -8.97
CA GLN A 79 10.36 -11.04 -10.30
C GLN A 79 9.52 -10.22 -11.29
N GLU A 80 8.20 -10.24 -11.13
CA GLU A 80 7.24 -9.55 -12.00
C GLU A 80 7.11 -8.05 -11.70
N GLY A 81 7.60 -7.58 -10.55
CA GLY A 81 7.52 -6.18 -10.15
C GLY A 81 7.51 -5.96 -8.64
N THR A 82 7.37 -4.69 -8.27
CA THR A 82 7.19 -4.26 -6.87
C THR A 82 5.74 -3.88 -6.62
N TYR A 83 5.19 -4.40 -5.53
CA TYR A 83 3.78 -4.27 -5.19
C TYR A 83 3.62 -3.63 -3.82
N PHE A 84 2.66 -2.70 -3.70
CA PHE A 84 2.13 -2.27 -2.42
C PHE A 84 0.86 -3.07 -2.13
N VAL A 85 0.84 -3.78 -1.01
CA VAL A 85 -0.29 -4.62 -0.59
C VAL A 85 -0.96 -3.98 0.61
N VAL A 86 -2.22 -3.60 0.44
CA VAL A 86 -3.04 -3.00 1.50
C VAL A 86 -4.05 -4.03 1.97
N ALA A 87 -4.01 -4.38 3.24
CA ALA A 87 -5.10 -5.12 3.87
C ALA A 87 -6.03 -4.17 4.60
N SER A 88 -7.34 -4.42 4.52
CA SER A 88 -8.35 -3.66 5.24
C SER A 88 -9.40 -4.59 5.85
N ARG A 89 -10.01 -4.16 6.95
CA ARG A 89 -11.05 -4.86 7.68
C ARG A 89 -12.17 -3.90 8.02
N ASN A 90 -13.40 -4.32 7.74
CA ASN A 90 -14.58 -3.55 8.10
C ASN A 90 -14.77 -3.50 9.64
N SER A 91 -15.23 -2.36 10.15
CA SER A 91 -15.50 -2.11 11.58
C SER A 91 -16.94 -1.66 11.88
N ASP A 92 -17.90 -1.84 10.95
CA ASP A 92 -19.32 -1.45 11.11
C ASP A 92 -19.98 -1.95 12.40
N LYS A 93 -19.48 -3.05 12.99
CA LYS A 93 -19.97 -3.64 14.24
C LYS A 93 -19.10 -3.33 15.46
N GLY A 94 -18.20 -2.36 15.35
CA GLY A 94 -17.21 -1.97 16.35
C GLY A 94 -15.85 -2.67 16.17
N TYR A 95 -14.82 -2.09 16.78
CA TYR A 95 -13.41 -2.52 16.62
C TYR A 95 -13.10 -3.90 17.22
N SER A 96 -13.89 -4.35 18.20
CA SER A 96 -13.74 -5.66 18.85
C SER A 96 -14.51 -6.79 18.16
N ALA A 97 -15.37 -6.45 17.19
CA ALA A 97 -16.17 -7.41 16.45
C ALA A 97 -15.42 -7.95 15.22
N ALA A 98 -15.75 -9.18 14.82
CA ALA A 98 -15.21 -9.76 13.60
C ALA A 98 -15.81 -9.08 12.36
N GLY A 99 -14.94 -8.54 11.51
CA GLY A 99 -15.30 -7.83 10.28
C GLY A 99 -14.80 -8.55 9.04
N ALA A 100 -15.53 -8.44 7.93
CA ALA A 100 -15.01 -8.90 6.64
C ALA A 100 -13.73 -8.14 6.29
N ALA A 101 -12.75 -8.84 5.72
CA ALA A 101 -11.47 -8.26 5.38
C ALA A 101 -11.14 -8.50 3.90
N ASN A 102 -10.19 -7.73 3.38
CA ASN A 102 -9.65 -7.91 2.05
C ASN A 102 -8.17 -7.51 2.02
N ALA A 103 -7.46 -7.95 0.98
CA ALA A 103 -6.14 -7.47 0.64
C ALA A 103 -6.11 -7.04 -0.83
N THR A 104 -5.77 -5.79 -1.09
CA THR A 104 -5.65 -5.24 -2.45
C THR A 104 -4.17 -5.06 -2.78
N TRP A 105 -3.77 -5.60 -3.92
CA TRP A 105 -2.42 -5.48 -4.45
C TRP A 105 -2.38 -4.37 -5.48
N TYR A 106 -1.40 -3.48 -5.34
CA TYR A 106 -1.12 -2.39 -6.27
C TYR A 106 0.27 -2.61 -6.86
N GLN A 107 0.38 -2.65 -8.17
CA GLN A 107 1.65 -2.80 -8.87
C GLN A 107 2.22 -1.42 -9.21
N PHE A 108 3.52 -1.25 -9.01
CA PHE A 108 4.24 -0.09 -9.54
C PHE A 108 4.29 -0.16 -11.07
N VAL A 109 3.78 0.88 -11.72
CA VAL A 109 3.69 1.00 -13.17
C VAL A 109 4.34 2.31 -13.62
N GLU A 110 5.18 2.18 -14.63
CA GLU A 110 5.74 3.30 -15.41
C GLU A 110 4.93 3.41 -16.68
N THR A 111 4.31 4.56 -16.93
CA THR A 111 3.56 4.79 -18.16
C THR A 111 4.51 5.25 -19.26
N ASP A 112 4.22 4.87 -20.49
CA ASP A 112 4.98 5.26 -21.68
C ASP A 112 4.65 6.68 -22.17
N GLY A 113 3.81 7.41 -21.43
CA GLY A 113 3.33 8.75 -21.79
C GLY A 113 2.28 8.78 -22.90
N SER A 114 1.70 7.63 -23.29
CA SER A 114 0.67 7.56 -24.33
C SER A 114 -0.68 8.18 -23.91
N ASP A 115 -0.97 8.23 -22.61
CA ASP A 115 -2.16 8.89 -22.04
C ASP A 115 -1.74 10.13 -21.22
N PRO A 116 -1.99 11.36 -21.73
CA PRO A 116 -1.62 12.59 -21.03
C PRO A 116 -2.41 12.82 -19.73
N GLY A 117 -3.49 12.06 -19.49
CA GLY A 117 -4.27 12.10 -18.25
C GLY A 117 -3.70 11.22 -17.12
N GLN A 118 -2.70 10.38 -17.39
CA GLN A 118 -2.14 9.43 -16.43
C GLN A 118 -0.81 9.93 -15.87
N PRO A 119 -0.51 9.66 -14.57
CA PRO A 119 0.83 9.88 -14.03
C PRO A 119 1.90 9.10 -14.79
N ALA A 120 3.10 9.67 -14.91
CA ALA A 120 4.28 8.95 -15.42
C ALA A 120 4.61 7.69 -14.58
N TYR A 121 4.35 7.77 -13.27
CA TYR A 121 4.60 6.72 -12.31
C TYR A 121 3.37 6.56 -11.41
N SER A 122 2.90 5.33 -11.19
CA SER A 122 1.75 5.10 -10.31
C SER A 122 1.75 3.72 -9.68
N LEU A 123 1.00 3.55 -8.60
CA LEU A 123 0.66 2.26 -8.03
C LEU A 123 -0.78 1.91 -8.43
N GLN A 124 -0.93 0.95 -9.35
CA GLN A 124 -2.21 0.58 -9.95
C GLN A 124 -2.75 -0.74 -9.38
N PRO A 125 -4.06 -0.83 -9.05
CA PRO A 125 -4.64 -2.00 -8.42
C PRO A 125 -4.72 -3.16 -9.42
N VAL A 126 -4.04 -4.26 -9.12
CA VAL A 126 -4.04 -5.47 -9.96
C VAL A 126 -5.14 -6.43 -9.55
N PHE A 127 -5.29 -6.74 -8.26
CA PHE A 127 -6.35 -7.61 -7.76
C PHE A 127 -6.66 -7.35 -6.29
N THR A 128 -7.83 -7.82 -5.87
CA THR A 128 -8.25 -7.83 -4.46
C THR A 128 -8.61 -9.24 -4.06
N ARG A 129 -7.96 -9.76 -3.01
CA ARG A 129 -8.29 -11.04 -2.40
C ARG A 129 -9.28 -10.81 -1.25
N PRO A 130 -10.48 -11.42 -1.29
CA PRO A 130 -11.38 -11.37 -0.15
C PRO A 130 -10.90 -12.31 0.96
N TYR A 131 -11.05 -11.86 2.19
CA TYR A 131 -10.88 -12.67 3.39
C TYR A 131 -12.23 -12.75 4.12
N GLY A 132 -12.42 -13.86 4.86
CA GLY A 132 -13.59 -14.02 5.71
C GLY A 132 -13.64 -13.01 6.85
N LYS A 133 -14.48 -13.28 7.85
CA LYS A 133 -14.53 -12.43 9.05
C LYS A 133 -13.27 -12.64 9.89
N VAL A 134 -12.52 -11.56 10.11
CA VAL A 134 -11.33 -11.53 10.95
C VAL A 134 -11.65 -10.71 12.20
N LYS A 135 -11.30 -11.23 13.38
CA LYS A 135 -11.53 -10.55 14.66
C LYS A 135 -10.33 -9.69 15.11
N ASN A 136 -9.13 -10.13 14.74
CA ASN A 136 -7.87 -9.44 15.04
C ASN A 136 -7.58 -8.37 13.97
N GLY A 137 -6.51 -7.62 14.12
CA GLY A 137 -6.06 -6.66 13.12
C GLY A 137 -5.62 -7.34 11.81
N VAL A 138 -5.30 -6.51 10.83
CA VAL A 138 -4.94 -6.95 9.47
C VAL A 138 -3.52 -7.52 9.33
N GLU A 139 -2.72 -7.53 10.39
CA GLU A 139 -1.32 -7.95 10.38
C GLU A 139 -1.14 -9.40 9.95
N GLU A 140 -2.03 -10.30 10.42
CA GLU A 140 -2.01 -11.70 10.01
C GLU A 140 -2.34 -11.89 8.52
N ILE A 141 -3.15 -11.00 7.95
CA ILE A 141 -3.47 -11.00 6.51
C ILE A 141 -2.24 -10.57 5.73
N LEU A 142 -1.59 -9.49 6.15
CA LEU A 142 -0.37 -8.98 5.51
C LEU A 142 0.77 -10.00 5.58
N ALA A 143 0.96 -10.64 6.73
CA ALA A 143 1.97 -11.71 6.88
C ALA A 143 1.71 -12.88 5.92
N LYS A 144 0.44 -13.23 5.67
CA LYS A 144 0.09 -14.26 4.67
C LYS A 144 0.36 -13.76 3.25
N GLU A 145 -0.11 -12.58 2.88
CA GLU A 145 0.08 -12.02 1.53
C GLU A 145 1.56 -11.81 1.19
N ALA A 146 2.40 -11.49 2.18
CA ALA A 146 3.85 -11.41 2.01
C ALA A 146 4.50 -12.71 1.51
N LEU A 147 3.86 -13.87 1.72
CA LEU A 147 4.32 -15.18 1.27
C LEU A 147 3.65 -15.64 -0.03
N LEU A 148 2.57 -14.99 -0.44
CA LEU A 148 1.81 -15.36 -1.63
C LEU A 148 2.40 -14.73 -2.90
N LYS A 149 2.02 -15.32 -4.04
CA LYS A 149 2.27 -14.75 -5.36
C LYS A 149 1.12 -13.80 -5.75
N PRO A 150 1.40 -12.76 -6.56
CA PRO A 150 0.35 -11.98 -7.19
C PRO A 150 -0.58 -12.95 -7.95
N ALA A 151 -1.89 -12.86 -7.75
CA ALA A 151 -2.83 -13.65 -8.55
C ALA A 151 -2.79 -13.12 -9.99
N ARG A 152 -2.66 -14.04 -10.96
CA ARG A 152 -2.76 -13.74 -12.40
C ARG A 152 -4.21 -13.49 -12.80
#